data_AF-A0A9Q9RZ34-F1
#
_entry.id   AF-A0A9Q9RZ34-F1
#
_cell.length_a   1.000
_cell.length_b   1.000
_cell.length_c   1.000
_cell.angle_alpha   90.00
_cell.angle_beta   90.00
_cell.angle_gamma   90.00
#
_symmetry.space_group_name_H-M   'P 1'
#
loop_
_entity.id
_entity.type
_entity.pdbx_description
1 polymer ?
#
loop_
_entity_poly.entity_id
_entity_poly.type
_entity_poly.pdbx_seq_one_letter_code
_entity_poly.pdbx_strand_id
1 'polypeptide(L)'
;MVPGCMRLQLSGDAVVNPTTNYWFIQELLTGGKMGSQTDSGHWNNAYHVMYAFPVGNKNYLFAHKIATLYWFVQELLPGGKMGSETDQGHWATRYAAQFPFNVGDTQYIYGQDVGNPWARHHKIPSQGELAAGMALNVMMAPLMFPLILGAGPPTVHEPTRRWFIQKVLPGGKRGDETDSGKWIGIYTTQFPFAINGKQYFYGQDLGVGKWIIQGLDANGKIGNELQNGKWNDAREFQVPFVVGGKQYFYGQDLSSRAWYIQQIN
;
A
#
# COMPACT_ATOMS: atom_id res chain seq x y z
N MET A 1 14.60 30.87 -17.71
CA MET A 1 13.35 30.80 -16.90
C MET A 1 13.02 29.34 -16.72
N VAL A 2 13.06 28.84 -15.48
CA VAL A 2 12.82 27.42 -15.15
C VAL A 2 11.41 27.32 -14.57
N PRO A 3 10.43 26.71 -15.25
CA PRO A 3 9.14 26.45 -14.64
C PRO A 3 9.17 25.10 -13.91
N GLY A 4 8.92 25.17 -12.61
CA GLY A 4 8.03 24.28 -11.85
C GLY A 4 8.24 22.77 -11.98
N CYS A 5 9.03 22.22 -11.06
CA CYS A 5 9.04 20.78 -10.77
C CYS A 5 7.68 20.36 -10.19
N MET A 6 6.77 19.92 -11.05
CA MET A 6 5.62 19.09 -10.70
C MET A 6 5.95 17.69 -11.21
N ARG A 7 6.61 16.88 -10.39
CA ARG A 7 6.89 15.47 -10.74
C ARG A 7 5.68 14.62 -10.37
N LEU A 8 4.58 14.82 -11.08
CA LEU A 8 3.51 13.85 -11.22
C LEU A 8 3.74 13.17 -12.57
N GLN A 9 4.61 12.17 -12.62
CA GLN A 9 4.87 11.42 -13.84
C GLN A 9 4.14 10.07 -13.75
N LEU A 10 2.85 10.11 -14.01
CA LEU A 10 2.06 8.97 -14.50
C LEU A 10 1.07 9.54 -15.52
N SER A 11 1.45 9.52 -16.79
CA SER A 11 0.49 9.73 -17.88
C SER A 11 -0.35 8.46 -18.00
N GLY A 12 -1.45 8.39 -17.25
CA GLY A 12 -2.39 7.28 -17.23
C GLY A 12 -2.53 6.66 -15.84
N ASP A 13 -3.57 7.03 -15.11
CA ASP A 13 -4.01 6.27 -13.94
C ASP A 13 -4.91 5.11 -14.40
N ALA A 14 -4.55 3.88 -14.04
CA ALA A 14 -5.41 2.72 -14.24
C ALA A 14 -6.43 2.67 -13.08
N VAL A 15 -7.72 2.85 -13.40
CA VAL A 15 -8.81 2.79 -12.42
C VAL A 15 -9.60 1.51 -12.62
N VAL A 16 -9.88 0.78 -11.54
CA VAL A 16 -10.62 -0.49 -11.56
C VAL A 16 -11.99 -0.36 -10.95
N ASN A 17 -13.00 -0.90 -11.62
CA ASN A 17 -14.29 -1.18 -11.01
C ASN A 17 -14.26 -2.60 -10.39
N PRO A 18 -14.31 -2.75 -9.05
CA PRO A 18 -14.19 -4.05 -8.40
C PRO A 18 -15.39 -4.97 -8.61
N THR A 19 -16.51 -4.46 -9.13
CA THR A 19 -17.73 -5.23 -9.40
C THR A 19 -17.73 -5.84 -10.80
N THR A 20 -17.12 -5.15 -11.77
CA THR A 20 -17.07 -5.62 -13.17
C THR A 20 -15.70 -6.12 -13.59
N ASN A 21 -14.66 -5.89 -12.76
CA ASN A 21 -13.24 -6.04 -13.12
C ASN A 21 -12.83 -5.19 -14.34
N TYR A 22 -13.62 -4.17 -14.68
CA TYR A 22 -13.31 -3.24 -15.75
C TYR A 22 -12.14 -2.36 -15.35
N TRP A 23 -11.21 -2.14 -16.27
CA TRP A 23 -10.12 -1.19 -16.15
C TRP A 23 -10.09 -0.25 -17.36
N PHE A 24 -9.58 0.95 -17.15
CA PHE A 24 -9.31 1.91 -18.23
C PHE A 24 -8.04 2.71 -17.95
N ILE A 25 -7.44 3.24 -19.02
CA ILE A 25 -6.34 4.21 -18.97
C ILE A 25 -6.87 5.53 -19.54
N GLN A 26 -6.56 6.62 -18.84
CA GLN A 26 -7.10 7.93 -19.12
C GLN A 26 -5.97 8.95 -19.20
N GLU A 27 -5.93 9.71 -20.30
CA GLU A 27 -4.94 10.76 -20.47
C GLU A 27 -5.22 11.94 -19.53
N LEU A 28 -4.15 12.50 -18.97
CA LEU A 28 -4.15 13.78 -18.26
C LEU A 28 -3.43 14.82 -19.11
N LEU A 29 -4.16 15.87 -19.49
CA LEU A 29 -3.69 16.96 -20.33
C LEU A 29 -3.07 18.09 -19.51
N THR A 30 -2.33 18.96 -20.20
CA THR A 30 -1.76 20.18 -19.63
C THR A 30 -2.83 21.01 -18.90
N GLY A 31 -2.45 21.55 -17.73
CA GLY A 31 -3.36 22.29 -16.86
C GLY A 31 -4.26 21.39 -16.01
N GLY A 32 -3.96 20.09 -15.90
CA GLY A 32 -4.70 19.16 -15.03
C GLY A 32 -6.07 18.77 -15.57
N LYS A 33 -6.27 18.82 -16.89
CA LYS A 33 -7.54 18.48 -17.54
C LYS A 33 -7.60 16.99 -17.87
N MET A 34 -8.79 16.40 -17.79
CA MET A 34 -9.03 15.04 -18.27
C MET A 34 -9.04 15.03 -19.81
N GLY A 35 -8.24 14.14 -20.41
CA GLY A 35 -8.19 13.89 -21.85
C GLY A 35 -9.16 12.81 -22.30
N SER A 36 -8.79 12.03 -23.32
CA SER A 36 -9.54 10.85 -23.73
C SER A 36 -9.12 9.58 -22.98
N GLN A 37 -10.07 8.65 -22.79
CA GLN A 37 -9.74 7.27 -22.45
C GLN A 37 -8.95 6.67 -23.62
N THR A 38 -7.72 6.23 -23.35
CA THR A 38 -6.80 5.73 -24.37
C THR A 38 -6.86 4.22 -24.50
N ASP A 39 -7.26 3.51 -23.45
CA ASP A 39 -7.42 2.06 -23.47
C ASP A 39 -8.39 1.57 -22.40
N SER A 40 -8.92 0.35 -22.56
CA SER A 40 -9.73 -0.30 -21.54
C SER A 40 -9.90 -1.79 -21.78
N GLY A 41 -10.28 -2.51 -20.73
CA GLY A 41 -10.58 -3.92 -20.81
C GLY A 41 -11.16 -4.46 -19.52
N HIS A 42 -11.09 -5.77 -19.37
CA HIS A 42 -11.52 -6.46 -18.17
C HIS A 42 -10.41 -7.40 -17.71
N TRP A 43 -10.13 -7.39 -16.42
CA TRP A 43 -9.35 -8.46 -15.81
C TRP A 43 -10.25 -9.57 -15.31
N ASN A 44 -9.66 -10.74 -15.07
CA ASN A 44 -10.38 -11.85 -14.44
C ASN A 44 -10.70 -11.55 -12.96
N ASN A 45 -10.04 -10.57 -12.36
CA ASN A 45 -10.12 -10.25 -10.94
C ASN A 45 -10.04 -8.75 -10.68
N ALA A 46 -10.62 -8.33 -9.55
CA ALA A 46 -10.31 -7.07 -8.91
C ALA A 46 -9.03 -7.21 -8.06
N TYR A 47 -8.17 -6.20 -8.14
CA TYR A 47 -6.91 -6.12 -7.40
C TYR A 47 -7.03 -5.03 -6.33
N HIS A 48 -6.47 -5.30 -5.15
CA HIS A 48 -6.64 -4.42 -3.98
C HIS A 48 -5.45 -3.47 -3.82
N VAL A 49 -4.28 -3.89 -4.30
CA VAL A 49 -3.05 -3.12 -4.28
C VAL A 49 -2.63 -2.93 -5.71
N MET A 50 -2.49 -1.67 -6.13
CA MET A 50 -2.07 -1.31 -7.47
C MET A 50 -1.23 -0.04 -7.42
N TYR A 51 -0.17 -0.01 -8.21
CA TYR A 51 0.64 1.18 -8.43
C TYR A 51 1.44 1.05 -9.72
N ALA A 52 1.72 2.17 -10.34
CA ALA A 52 2.62 2.23 -11.48
C ALA A 52 4.02 2.64 -11.04
N PHE A 53 5.03 2.17 -11.78
CA PHE A 53 6.44 2.48 -11.51
C PHE A 53 7.28 2.43 -12.80
N PRO A 54 8.34 3.26 -12.89
CA PRO A 54 9.26 3.24 -14.02
C PRO A 54 10.39 2.20 -13.84
N VAL A 55 10.87 1.63 -14.93
CA VAL A 55 12.17 0.93 -15.00
C VAL A 55 12.86 1.33 -16.31
N GLY A 56 13.96 2.09 -16.20
CA GLY A 56 14.57 2.73 -17.36
C GLY A 56 13.59 3.66 -18.07
N ASN A 57 13.40 3.48 -19.38
CA ASN A 57 12.50 4.31 -20.20
C ASN A 57 11.09 3.73 -20.34
N LYS A 58 10.76 2.70 -19.57
CA LYS A 58 9.46 2.01 -19.62
C LYS A 58 8.70 2.19 -18.31
N ASN A 59 7.37 2.10 -18.39
CA ASN A 59 6.49 2.13 -17.24
C ASN A 59 5.81 0.79 -17.08
N TYR A 60 5.50 0.44 -15.84
CA TYR A 60 4.89 -0.82 -15.49
C TYR A 60 3.79 -0.59 -14.46
N LEU A 61 2.81 -1.47 -14.46
CA LEU A 61 1.76 -1.56 -13.46
C LEU A 61 2.01 -2.81 -12.63
N PHE A 62 2.08 -2.67 -11.31
CA PHE A 62 1.95 -3.79 -10.39
C PHE A 62 0.51 -3.89 -9.92
N ALA A 63 0.02 -5.12 -9.77
CA ALA A 63 -1.26 -5.38 -9.14
C ALA A 63 -1.19 -6.64 -8.26
N HIS A 64 -1.87 -6.61 -7.11
CA HIS A 64 -1.93 -7.74 -6.17
C HIS A 64 -3.35 -7.95 -5.62
N LYS A 65 -3.80 -9.20 -5.70
CA LYS A 65 -5.06 -9.69 -5.15
C LYS A 65 -4.83 -10.39 -3.81
N ILE A 66 -5.17 -9.70 -2.74
CA ILE A 66 -5.00 -10.14 -1.34
C ILE A 66 -5.64 -11.51 -1.05
N ALA A 67 -6.79 -11.79 -1.64
CA ALA A 67 -7.54 -13.02 -1.38
C ALA A 67 -6.85 -14.28 -1.93
N THR A 68 -6.19 -14.19 -3.09
CA THR A 68 -5.52 -15.32 -3.73
C THR A 68 -4.01 -15.25 -3.63
N LEU A 69 -3.46 -14.15 -3.09
CA LEU A 69 -2.03 -13.83 -3.04
C LEU A 69 -1.39 -13.64 -4.41
N TYR A 70 -2.19 -13.67 -5.48
CA TYR A 70 -1.73 -13.54 -6.85
C TYR A 70 -1.35 -12.09 -7.15
N TRP A 71 -0.19 -11.91 -7.77
CA TRP A 71 0.29 -10.62 -8.24
C TRP A 71 0.82 -10.73 -9.66
N PHE A 72 0.81 -9.60 -10.38
CA PHE A 72 1.43 -9.48 -11.69
C PHE A 72 2.11 -8.12 -11.87
N VAL A 73 3.01 -8.07 -12.84
CA VAL A 73 3.57 -6.85 -13.42
C VAL A 73 3.24 -6.83 -14.90
N GLN A 74 2.72 -5.70 -15.38
CA GLN A 74 2.31 -5.50 -16.76
C GLN A 74 2.91 -4.22 -17.32
N GLU A 75 3.40 -4.26 -18.56
CA GLU A 75 3.99 -3.07 -19.20
C GLU A 75 2.89 -2.05 -19.55
N LEU A 76 3.16 -0.77 -19.30
CA LEU A 76 2.37 0.36 -19.79
C LEU A 76 3.09 0.98 -20.99
N LEU A 77 2.47 0.86 -22.16
CA LEU A 77 3.03 1.24 -23.44
C LEU A 77 2.80 2.73 -23.75
N PRO A 78 3.64 3.34 -24.62
CA PRO A 78 3.42 4.70 -25.12
C PRO A 78 2.00 4.89 -25.69
N GLY A 79 1.45 6.09 -25.50
CA GLY A 79 0.07 6.41 -25.90
C GLY A 79 -1.00 5.90 -24.93
N GLY A 80 -0.61 5.49 -23.72
CA GLY A 80 -1.55 5.07 -22.68
C GLY A 80 -2.23 3.74 -23.01
N LYS A 81 -1.45 2.76 -23.48
CA LYS A 81 -1.93 1.43 -23.85
C LYS A 81 -1.46 0.37 -22.86
N MET A 82 -2.31 -0.60 -22.58
CA MET A 82 -1.95 -1.74 -21.74
C MET A 82 -1.16 -2.77 -22.56
N GLY A 83 0.04 -3.11 -22.11
CA GLY A 83 0.91 -4.10 -22.74
C GLY A 83 0.72 -5.51 -22.20
N SER A 84 1.72 -6.37 -22.38
CA SER A 84 1.72 -7.74 -21.84
C SER A 84 2.18 -7.79 -20.39
N GLU A 85 1.72 -8.80 -19.64
CA GLU A 85 2.32 -9.18 -18.37
C GLU A 85 3.78 -9.60 -18.59
N THR A 86 4.69 -9.05 -17.78
CA THR A 86 6.13 -9.32 -17.87
C THR A 86 6.65 -10.16 -16.70
N ASP A 87 5.87 -10.24 -15.61
CA ASP A 87 6.14 -11.07 -14.44
C ASP A 87 4.83 -11.35 -13.69
N GLN A 88 4.77 -12.48 -12.98
CA GLN A 88 3.62 -12.85 -12.16
C GLN A 88 4.00 -13.90 -11.12
N GLY A 89 3.18 -14.02 -10.09
CA GLY A 89 3.38 -15.06 -9.09
C GLY A 89 2.38 -15.01 -7.96
N HIS A 90 2.74 -15.69 -6.88
CA HIS A 90 1.97 -15.70 -5.65
C HIS A 90 2.88 -15.32 -4.49
N TRP A 91 2.38 -14.45 -3.62
CA TRP A 91 3.05 -14.16 -2.36
C TRP A 91 2.85 -15.30 -1.36
N ALA A 92 3.77 -15.44 -0.41
CA ALA A 92 3.57 -16.31 0.74
C ALA A 92 2.53 -15.75 1.73
N THR A 93 2.23 -14.44 1.66
CA THR A 93 1.29 -13.75 2.53
C THR A 93 0.72 -12.49 1.87
N ARG A 94 -0.15 -11.78 2.56
CA ARG A 94 -1.09 -10.77 2.04
C ARG A 94 -0.52 -9.39 1.80
N TYR A 95 0.81 -9.17 1.76
CA TYR A 95 1.47 -7.86 1.63
C TYR A 95 0.56 -6.74 1.10
N ALA A 96 -0.17 -6.06 2.00
CA ALA A 96 -1.29 -5.20 1.59
C ALA A 96 -0.89 -3.72 1.60
N ALA A 97 0.11 -3.38 2.41
CA ALA A 97 0.82 -2.12 2.31
C ALA A 97 2.05 -2.34 1.42
N GLN A 98 2.03 -1.77 0.23
CA GLN A 98 3.14 -1.84 -0.72
C GLN A 98 3.28 -0.52 -1.45
N PHE A 99 4.51 -0.17 -1.81
CA PHE A 99 4.77 0.98 -2.66
C PHE A 99 6.09 0.84 -3.43
N PRO A 100 6.21 1.48 -4.60
CA PRO A 100 7.45 1.60 -5.33
C PRO A 100 8.29 2.77 -4.78
N PHE A 101 9.61 2.65 -4.82
CA PHE A 101 10.52 3.77 -4.59
C PHE A 101 11.82 3.63 -5.40
N ASN A 102 12.52 4.73 -5.61
CA ASN A 102 13.72 4.78 -6.43
C ASN A 102 14.91 5.30 -5.63
N VAL A 103 16.06 4.62 -5.77
CA VAL A 103 17.35 5.18 -5.39
C VAL A 103 18.23 5.30 -6.63
N GLY A 104 18.57 6.54 -6.98
CA GLY A 104 19.19 6.83 -8.27
C GLY A 104 18.29 6.32 -9.40
N ASP A 105 18.87 5.53 -10.30
CA ASP A 105 18.15 4.89 -11.42
C ASP A 105 17.64 3.48 -11.10
N THR A 106 17.79 3.02 -9.86
CA THR A 106 17.34 1.68 -9.45
C THR A 106 15.98 1.75 -8.78
N GLN A 107 15.05 0.96 -9.33
CA GLN A 107 13.70 0.78 -8.80
C GLN A 107 13.63 -0.37 -7.81
N TYR A 108 12.93 -0.10 -6.71
CA TYR A 108 12.65 -1.05 -5.63
C TYR A 108 11.16 -1.09 -5.33
N ILE A 109 10.72 -2.17 -4.70
CA ILE A 109 9.40 -2.33 -4.12
C ILE A 109 9.57 -2.64 -2.64
N TYR A 110 8.86 -1.89 -1.81
CA TYR A 110 8.65 -2.24 -0.41
C TYR A 110 7.29 -2.92 -0.25
N GLY A 111 7.21 -3.92 0.64
CA GLY A 111 5.93 -4.47 1.06
C GLY A 111 5.90 -4.94 2.51
N GLN A 112 4.77 -4.74 3.19
CA GLN A 112 4.48 -5.26 4.53
C GLN A 112 3.21 -6.11 4.53
N ASP A 113 3.30 -7.27 5.18
CA ASP A 113 2.14 -8.05 5.56
C ASP A 113 1.41 -7.40 6.73
N VAL A 114 0.31 -6.73 6.39
CA VAL A 114 -0.61 -6.09 7.33
C VAL A 114 -1.96 -6.83 7.42
N GLY A 115 -2.02 -8.05 6.88
CA GLY A 115 -3.22 -8.88 6.91
C GLY A 115 -4.19 -8.47 5.81
N ASN A 116 -5.48 -8.66 6.06
CA ASN A 116 -6.52 -8.14 5.17
C ASN A 116 -7.07 -6.83 5.77
N PRO A 117 -6.57 -5.65 5.36
CA PRO A 117 -7.06 -4.38 5.91
C PRO A 117 -8.51 -4.08 5.49
N TRP A 118 -9.04 -4.81 4.52
CA TRP A 118 -10.39 -4.66 3.99
C TRP A 118 -11.39 -5.65 4.61
N ALA A 119 -10.93 -6.59 5.45
CA ALA A 119 -11.84 -7.36 6.29
C ALA A 119 -12.48 -6.39 7.29
N ARG A 120 -13.79 -6.17 7.19
CA ARG A 120 -14.59 -5.21 7.98
C ARG A 120 -13.93 -4.91 9.32
N HIS A 121 -13.47 -3.67 9.51
CA HIS A 121 -12.83 -3.14 10.72
C HIS A 121 -13.68 -3.39 11.97
N HIS A 122 -13.59 -4.60 12.52
CA HIS A 122 -13.73 -4.80 13.95
C HIS A 122 -12.35 -4.46 14.46
N LYS A 123 -12.25 -3.48 15.37
CA LYS A 123 -11.01 -3.16 16.08
C LYS A 123 -10.28 -4.46 16.36
N ILE A 124 -9.15 -4.70 15.68
CA ILE A 124 -8.34 -5.89 15.92
C ILE A 124 -7.79 -5.66 17.34
N PRO A 125 -8.24 -6.43 18.34
CA PRO A 125 -7.80 -6.18 19.70
C PRO A 125 -6.31 -6.48 19.75
N SER A 126 -5.57 -5.60 20.41
CA SER A 126 -4.15 -5.86 20.68
C SER A 126 -3.99 -7.17 21.45
N GLN A 127 -2.80 -7.77 21.40
CA GLN A 127 -2.49 -9.02 22.11
C GLN A 127 -2.77 -8.93 23.63
N GLY A 128 -2.76 -7.71 24.21
CA GLY A 128 -3.17 -7.45 25.59
C GLY A 128 -4.69 -7.47 25.83
N GLU A 129 -5.50 -7.07 24.84
CA GLU A 129 -6.96 -7.10 24.91
C GLU A 129 -7.52 -8.50 24.66
N LEU A 130 -6.87 -9.31 23.82
CA LEU A 130 -7.20 -10.72 23.61
C LEU A 130 -7.03 -11.55 24.89
N ALA A 131 -5.99 -11.28 25.69
CA ALA A 131 -5.78 -11.95 26.97
C ALA A 131 -6.87 -11.60 28.00
N ALA A 132 -7.35 -10.36 28.02
CA ALA A 132 -8.44 -9.92 28.89
C ALA A 132 -9.81 -10.49 28.44
N GLY A 133 -10.05 -10.58 27.13
CA GLY A 133 -11.28 -11.15 26.58
C GLY A 133 -11.41 -12.67 26.80
N MET A 134 -10.29 -13.40 26.78
CA MET A 134 -10.28 -14.83 27.11
C MET A 134 -10.55 -15.11 28.59
N ALA A 135 -10.13 -14.21 29.49
CA ALA A 135 -10.45 -14.34 30.92
C ALA A 135 -11.96 -14.17 31.20
N LEU A 136 -12.66 -13.31 30.45
CA LEU A 136 -14.10 -13.06 30.63
C LEU A 136 -14.97 -14.23 30.11
N ASN A 137 -14.58 -14.87 29.01
CA ASN A 137 -15.32 -16.00 28.43
C ASN A 137 -15.20 -17.29 29.24
N VAL A 138 -14.09 -17.50 29.97
CA VAL A 138 -13.92 -18.68 30.84
C VAL A 138 -14.80 -18.58 32.10
N MET A 139 -15.16 -17.37 32.55
CA MET A 139 -16.01 -17.16 33.73
C MET A 139 -17.51 -17.27 33.48
N MET A 140 -17.97 -17.26 32.22
CA MET A 140 -19.39 -17.31 31.84
C MET A 140 -19.81 -18.62 31.15
N ALA A 141 -18.94 -19.64 31.17
CA ALA A 141 -19.07 -20.85 30.36
C ALA A 141 -20.19 -21.86 30.69
N PRO A 142 -20.97 -21.84 31.80
CA PRO A 142 -21.90 -22.96 32.03
C PRO A 142 -23.33 -22.79 31.50
N LEU A 143 -23.72 -21.72 30.79
CA LEU A 143 -25.17 -21.49 30.55
C LEU A 143 -25.70 -21.38 29.11
N MET A 144 -24.91 -21.42 28.03
CA MET A 144 -25.49 -21.27 26.68
C MET A 144 -24.81 -22.15 25.62
N PHE A 145 -25.25 -23.40 25.51
CA PHE A 145 -25.27 -24.16 24.26
C PHE A 145 -26.75 -24.48 23.96
N PRO A 146 -27.25 -24.25 22.73
CA PRO A 146 -26.93 -25.21 21.67
C PRO A 146 -26.80 -24.64 20.23
N LEU A 147 -26.13 -25.45 19.39
CA LEU A 147 -26.40 -25.66 17.96
C LEU A 147 -26.12 -24.54 16.93
N ILE A 148 -24.88 -24.42 16.45
CA ILE A 148 -24.58 -24.12 15.02
C ILE A 148 -23.38 -24.98 14.58
N LEU A 149 -23.68 -26.15 14.00
CA LEU A 149 -22.75 -26.91 13.15
C LEU A 149 -22.83 -26.31 11.74
N GLY A 150 -21.75 -25.70 11.24
CA GLY A 150 -21.67 -25.34 9.81
C GLY A 150 -21.02 -24.01 9.43
N ALA A 151 -20.19 -23.42 10.27
CA ALA A 151 -19.13 -22.50 9.83
C ALA A 151 -18.18 -22.33 11.01
N GLY A 152 -16.95 -22.84 10.91
CA GLY A 152 -15.91 -22.35 11.81
C GLY A 152 -15.83 -20.83 11.68
N PRO A 153 -15.50 -20.08 12.75
CA PRO A 153 -15.28 -18.65 12.62
C PRO A 153 -14.30 -18.41 11.48
N PRO A 154 -14.52 -17.40 10.60
CA PRO A 154 -13.57 -17.08 9.56
C PRO A 154 -12.21 -16.93 10.23
N THR A 155 -11.24 -17.75 9.82
CA THR A 155 -9.89 -17.70 10.38
C THR A 155 -9.32 -16.33 10.03
N VAL A 156 -9.40 -15.40 10.99
CA VAL A 156 -8.68 -14.13 10.92
C VAL A 156 -7.22 -14.50 11.01
N HIS A 157 -6.58 -14.66 9.85
CA HIS A 157 -5.14 -14.83 9.81
C HIS A 157 -4.49 -13.54 10.25
N GLU A 158 -3.96 -13.56 11.47
CA GLU A 158 -3.11 -12.52 12.01
C GLU A 158 -1.97 -12.22 11.01
N PRO A 159 -1.68 -10.94 10.72
CA PRO A 159 -0.55 -10.58 9.88
C PRO A 159 0.75 -11.13 10.45
N THR A 160 1.61 -11.65 9.57
CA THR A 160 2.96 -12.10 9.95
C THR A 160 3.88 -10.93 10.32
N ARG A 161 3.47 -9.70 9.95
CA ARG A 161 4.23 -8.44 10.09
C ARG A 161 5.56 -8.44 9.35
N ARG A 162 5.79 -9.44 8.49
CA ARG A 162 6.97 -9.51 7.64
C ARG A 162 6.95 -8.32 6.69
N TRP A 163 8.11 -7.70 6.50
CA TRP A 163 8.35 -6.74 5.45
C TRP A 163 9.52 -7.18 4.56
N PHE A 164 9.55 -6.69 3.34
CA PHE A 164 10.65 -6.87 2.41
C PHE A 164 10.94 -5.57 1.64
N ILE A 165 12.18 -5.47 1.15
CA ILE A 165 12.54 -4.61 0.02
C ILE A 165 13.12 -5.52 -1.06
N GLN A 166 12.65 -5.34 -2.28
CA GLN A 166 13.06 -6.13 -3.42
C GLN A 166 13.45 -5.22 -4.58
N LYS A 167 14.57 -5.55 -5.23
CA LYS A 167 15.01 -4.84 -6.43
C LYS A 167 14.12 -5.22 -7.61
N VAL A 168 13.84 -4.26 -8.49
CA VAL A 168 13.20 -4.53 -9.78
C VAL A 168 14.27 -4.58 -10.87
N LEU A 169 14.22 -5.62 -11.69
CA LEU A 169 15.13 -5.88 -12.80
C LEU A 169 14.57 -5.28 -14.11
N PRO A 170 15.41 -5.17 -15.16
CA PRO A 170 14.94 -4.80 -16.49
C PRO A 170 13.76 -5.66 -16.95
N GLY A 171 12.80 -5.03 -17.64
CA GLY A 171 11.54 -5.68 -18.03
C GLY A 171 10.46 -5.68 -16.94
N GLY A 172 10.68 -4.99 -15.82
CA GLY A 172 9.72 -4.96 -14.70
C GLY A 172 9.71 -6.25 -13.87
N LYS A 173 10.69 -7.13 -14.07
CA LYS A 173 10.76 -8.40 -13.35
C LYS A 173 11.21 -8.19 -11.92
N ARG A 174 10.69 -8.96 -10.98
CA ARG A 174 11.21 -8.94 -9.61
C ARG A 174 12.61 -9.58 -9.55
N GLY A 175 13.52 -8.91 -8.86
CA GLY A 175 14.86 -9.42 -8.55
C GLY A 175 14.94 -10.05 -7.17
N ASP A 176 16.09 -10.06 -6.54
CA ASP A 176 16.23 -10.57 -5.17
C ASP A 176 15.74 -9.57 -4.13
N GLU A 177 15.31 -10.09 -2.98
CA GLU A 177 15.13 -9.26 -1.79
C GLU A 177 16.49 -8.72 -1.34
N THR A 178 16.61 -7.40 -1.26
CA THR A 178 17.81 -6.72 -0.78
C THR A 178 17.79 -6.53 0.73
N ASP A 179 16.60 -6.61 1.33
CA ASP A 179 16.39 -6.57 2.77
C ASP A 179 15.04 -7.18 3.16
N SER A 180 14.94 -7.71 4.38
CA SER A 180 13.67 -8.18 4.94
C SER A 180 13.71 -8.26 6.45
N GLY A 181 12.54 -8.23 7.08
CA GLY A 181 12.44 -8.32 8.53
C GLY A 181 11.01 -8.42 9.01
N LYS A 182 10.80 -8.11 10.29
CA LYS A 182 9.47 -8.05 10.90
C LYS A 182 9.30 -6.75 11.68
N TRP A 183 8.19 -6.07 11.45
CA TRP A 183 7.80 -4.94 12.28
C TRP A 183 7.06 -5.42 13.52
N ILE A 184 7.15 -4.63 14.60
CA ILE A 184 6.28 -4.81 15.77
C ILE A 184 4.85 -4.36 15.43
N GLY A 185 4.71 -3.23 14.73
CA GLY A 185 3.43 -2.64 14.34
C GLY A 185 2.89 -3.17 13.02
N ILE A 186 1.59 -3.02 12.82
CA ILE A 186 0.86 -3.33 11.58
C ILE A 186 0.58 -1.99 10.92
N TYR A 187 1.53 -1.46 10.16
CA TYR A 187 1.40 -0.14 9.55
C TYR A 187 0.53 -0.22 8.29
N THR A 188 -0.79 -0.26 8.45
CA THR A 188 -1.73 -0.44 7.33
C THR A 188 -1.69 0.72 6.33
N THR A 189 -1.54 1.95 6.81
CA THR A 189 -1.49 3.14 5.95
C THR A 189 -0.04 3.56 5.79
N GLN A 190 0.47 3.49 4.56
CA GLN A 190 1.87 3.82 4.25
C GLN A 190 1.98 4.60 2.95
N PHE A 191 2.99 5.47 2.87
CA PHE A 191 3.36 6.10 1.61
C PHE A 191 4.84 6.49 1.61
N PRO A 192 5.52 6.38 0.45
CA PRO A 192 6.87 6.87 0.29
C PRO A 192 6.86 8.39 0.09
N PHE A 193 7.97 9.04 0.44
CA PHE A 193 8.22 10.42 0.09
C PHE A 193 9.73 10.67 -0.02
N ALA A 194 10.11 11.76 -0.70
CA ALA A 194 11.50 12.11 -0.91
C ALA A 194 11.78 13.55 -0.47
N ILE A 195 12.87 13.75 0.26
CA ILE A 195 13.37 15.08 0.65
C ILE A 195 14.83 15.17 0.23
N ASN A 196 15.17 16.17 -0.59
CA ASN A 196 16.52 16.41 -1.09
C ASN A 196 17.19 15.16 -1.72
N GLY A 197 16.41 14.37 -2.47
CA GLY A 197 16.87 13.16 -3.16
C GLY A 197 17.03 11.92 -2.25
N LYS A 198 16.82 12.05 -0.94
CA LYS A 198 16.76 10.91 -0.02
C LYS A 198 15.34 10.38 0.08
N GLN A 199 15.20 9.07 0.20
CA GLN A 199 13.92 8.38 0.26
C GLN A 199 13.55 8.04 1.70
N TYR A 200 12.26 8.15 1.99
CA TYR A 200 11.66 7.86 3.27
C TYR A 200 10.30 7.22 3.05
N PHE A 201 9.73 6.66 4.10
CA PHE A 201 8.29 6.41 4.11
C PHE A 201 7.68 6.76 5.46
N TYR A 202 6.41 7.13 5.41
CA TYR A 202 5.56 7.24 6.57
C TYR A 202 4.75 5.94 6.71
N GLY A 203 4.58 5.46 7.94
CA GLY A 203 3.70 4.34 8.24
C GLY A 203 2.85 4.62 9.46
N GLN A 204 1.55 4.27 9.42
CA GLN A 204 0.62 4.37 10.54
C GLN A 204 -0.07 3.04 10.82
N ASP A 205 -0.02 2.65 12.09
CA ASP A 205 -0.77 1.53 12.64
C ASP A 205 -2.14 2.04 13.08
N LEU A 206 -3.19 1.58 12.39
CA LEU A 206 -4.56 2.01 12.62
C LEU A 206 -5.13 1.50 13.95
N GLY A 207 -4.64 0.36 14.44
CA GLY A 207 -5.16 -0.27 15.65
C GLY A 207 -4.75 0.49 16.91
N VAL A 208 -3.54 1.05 16.92
CA VAL A 208 -3.00 1.76 18.09
C VAL A 208 -2.67 3.23 17.84
N GLY A 209 -2.83 3.74 16.62
CA GLY A 209 -2.54 5.13 16.24
C GLY A 209 -1.05 5.48 16.20
N LYS A 210 -0.15 4.50 16.39
CA LYS A 210 1.30 4.72 16.30
C LYS A 210 1.67 5.05 14.86
N TRP A 211 2.53 6.03 14.66
CA TRP A 211 3.11 6.34 13.36
C TRP A 211 4.64 6.42 13.43
N ILE A 212 5.28 6.19 12.28
CA ILE A 212 6.73 6.25 12.10
C ILE A 212 7.10 6.97 10.82
N ILE A 213 8.32 7.51 10.81
CA ILE A 213 9.05 7.95 9.63
C ILE A 213 10.34 7.14 9.57
N GLN A 214 10.50 6.39 8.48
CA GLN A 214 11.62 5.49 8.28
C GLN A 214 12.45 5.94 7.09
N GLY A 215 13.78 5.90 7.22
CA GLY A 215 14.70 6.06 6.10
C GLY A 215 14.71 4.84 5.18
N LEU A 216 14.85 5.09 3.88
CA LEU A 216 15.14 4.07 2.87
C LEU A 216 16.54 4.31 2.32
N ASP A 217 17.45 3.37 2.59
CA ASP A 217 18.86 3.51 2.29
C ASP A 217 19.17 3.27 0.81
N ALA A 218 20.29 3.83 0.36
CA ALA A 218 20.65 3.90 -1.05
C ALA A 218 20.92 2.53 -1.73
N ASN A 219 21.08 1.47 -0.95
CA ASN A 219 21.28 0.11 -1.44
C ASN A 219 19.98 -0.72 -1.45
N GLY A 220 18.82 -0.09 -1.26
CA GLY A 220 17.53 -0.77 -1.17
C GLY A 220 17.36 -1.50 0.15
N LYS A 221 17.71 -0.85 1.26
CA LYS A 221 17.57 -1.40 2.61
C LYS A 221 16.73 -0.49 3.49
N ILE A 222 16.18 -1.05 4.56
CA ILE A 222 15.57 -0.24 5.60
C ILE A 222 16.69 0.49 6.34
N GLY A 223 16.61 1.82 6.36
CA GLY A 223 17.51 2.68 7.12
C GLY A 223 17.04 2.85 8.56
N ASN A 224 17.42 3.96 9.20
CA ASN A 224 17.01 4.26 10.58
C ASN A 224 15.56 4.76 10.67
N GLU A 225 14.90 4.47 11.79
CA GLU A 225 13.69 5.20 12.19
C GLU A 225 14.12 6.60 12.63
N LEU A 226 13.52 7.63 12.04
CA LEU A 226 13.92 9.03 12.23
C LEU A 226 12.98 9.75 13.19
N GLN A 227 11.71 9.36 13.15
CA GLN A 227 10.68 9.94 13.97
C GLN A 227 9.59 8.91 14.20
N ASN A 228 8.93 9.01 15.34
CA ASN A 228 7.71 8.29 15.62
C ASN A 228 6.80 9.14 16.51
N GLY A 229 5.56 8.70 16.63
CA GLY A 229 4.62 9.28 17.55
C GLY A 229 3.33 8.49 17.60
N LYS A 230 2.31 9.09 18.19
CA LYS A 230 0.97 8.49 18.32
C LYS A 230 -0.06 9.56 18.02
N TRP A 231 -0.97 9.25 17.10
CA TRP A 231 -2.17 10.04 16.88
C TRP A 231 -3.25 9.60 17.86
N ASN A 232 -4.06 10.55 18.33
CA ASN A 232 -5.27 10.23 19.10
C ASN A 232 -6.28 9.50 18.22
N ASP A 233 -6.38 9.93 16.96
CA ASP A 233 -7.20 9.28 15.96
C ASP A 233 -6.37 8.91 14.72
N ALA A 234 -6.22 7.62 14.48
CA ALA A 234 -5.66 7.11 13.23
C ALA A 234 -6.63 7.37 12.07
N ARG A 235 -6.10 7.58 10.86
CA ARG A 235 -6.89 7.89 9.66
C ARG A 235 -6.59 6.90 8.56
N GLU A 236 -7.64 6.29 8.02
CA GLU A 236 -7.52 5.19 7.07
C GLU A 236 -6.95 5.67 5.73
N PHE A 237 -7.37 6.85 5.28
CA PHE A 237 -6.97 7.41 3.99
C PHE A 237 -5.99 8.56 4.16
N GLN A 238 -4.81 8.43 3.55
CA GLN A 238 -3.77 9.46 3.59
C GLN A 238 -3.09 9.60 2.24
N VAL A 239 -2.89 10.84 1.79
CA VAL A 239 -2.30 11.15 0.47
C VAL A 239 -1.17 12.15 0.63
N PRO A 240 0.09 11.78 0.30
CA PRO A 240 1.21 12.71 0.34
C PRO A 240 1.16 13.70 -0.82
N PHE A 241 1.65 14.91 -0.58
CA PHE A 241 1.83 15.92 -1.63
C PHE A 241 2.94 16.92 -1.27
N VAL A 242 3.48 17.60 -2.27
CA VAL A 242 4.57 18.58 -2.08
C VAL A 242 4.09 19.96 -2.52
N VAL A 243 4.27 20.96 -1.66
CA VAL A 243 3.98 22.37 -1.97
C VAL A 243 5.14 23.23 -1.47
N GLY A 244 5.68 24.08 -2.34
CA GLY A 244 6.77 24.99 -1.97
C GLY A 244 8.03 24.29 -1.46
N GLY A 245 8.34 23.09 -1.98
CA GLY A 245 9.50 22.29 -1.55
C GLY A 245 9.34 21.60 -0.19
N LYS A 246 8.18 21.71 0.45
CA LYS A 246 7.86 21.05 1.71
C LYS A 246 6.93 19.87 1.46
N GLN A 247 7.16 18.79 2.20
CA GLN A 247 6.33 17.60 2.15
C GLN A 247 5.14 17.75 3.10
N TYR A 248 3.95 17.43 2.60
CA TYR A 248 2.71 17.38 3.36
C TYR A 248 2.00 16.05 3.11
N PHE A 249 0.96 15.79 3.90
CA PHE A 249 -0.06 14.83 3.54
C PHE A 249 -1.44 15.28 4.01
N TYR A 250 -2.45 14.91 3.23
CA TYR A 250 -3.86 14.98 3.59
C TYR A 250 -4.23 13.69 4.32
N GLY A 251 -4.98 13.78 5.41
CA GLY A 251 -5.53 12.63 6.13
C GLY A 251 -7.03 12.77 6.30
N GLN A 252 -7.77 11.68 6.10
CA GLN A 252 -9.23 11.65 6.24
C GLN A 252 -9.71 10.42 7.02
N ASP A 253 -10.65 10.67 7.92
CA ASP A 253 -11.45 9.65 8.57
C ASP A 253 -12.63 9.30 7.66
N LEU A 254 -12.75 8.05 7.23
CA LEU A 254 -13.83 7.67 6.31
C LEU A 254 -15.20 7.64 7.00
N SER A 255 -15.25 7.45 8.32
CA SER A 255 -16.48 7.38 9.10
C SER A 255 -17.03 8.77 9.44
N SER A 256 -16.19 9.64 9.98
CA SER A 256 -16.58 10.99 10.41
C SER A 256 -16.45 12.03 9.31
N ARG A 257 -15.72 11.70 8.22
CA ARG A 257 -15.32 12.62 7.14
C ARG A 257 -14.44 13.79 7.63
N ALA A 258 -13.97 13.75 8.88
CA ALA A 258 -13.00 14.70 9.39
C ALA A 258 -11.69 14.59 8.61
N TRP A 259 -11.03 15.73 8.36
CA TRP A 259 -9.79 15.78 7.60
C TRP A 259 -8.79 16.75 8.19
N TYR A 260 -7.50 16.55 7.86
CA TYR A 260 -6.43 17.47 8.18
C TYR A 260 -5.35 17.47 7.09
N ILE A 261 -4.50 18.49 7.14
CA ILE A 261 -3.24 18.55 6.39
C ILE A 261 -2.12 18.66 7.41
N GLN A 262 -1.10 17.82 7.26
CA GLN A 262 0.08 17.80 8.12
C GLN A 262 1.33 18.01 7.30
N GLN A 263 2.22 18.89 7.75
CA GLN A 263 3.58 19.01 7.21
C GLN A 263 4.46 17.90 7.80
N ILE A 264 5.26 17.25 6.96
CA ILE A 264 6.34 16.36 7.40
C ILE A 264 7.59 17.22 7.55
N ASN A 265 8.15 17.25 8.76
CA ASN A 265 9.33 18.03 9.13
C ASN A 265 10.54 17.12 9.32
#